data_AF-A0A401UTF4-F1
#
_entry.id   AF-A0A401UTF4-F1
#
_cell.length_a   1.000
_cell.length_b   1.000
_cell.length_c   1.000
_cell.angle_alpha   90.00
_cell.angle_beta   90.00
_cell.angle_gamma   90.00
#
_symmetry.space_group_name_H-M   'P 1'
#
loop_
_entity.id
_entity.type
_entity.pdbx_description
1 polymer ?
#
loop_
_entity_poly.entity_id
_entity_poly.type
_entity_poly.pdbx_seq_one_letter_code
_entity_poly.pdbx_strand_id
1 'polypeptide(L)'
;MFKLKDLRTINIQHYYNKLLEQSGKTPDTIRFINKVIKCSLNKSKKENYINQNYCDNVTLPKLVSKQEVEIFTIEEQKKFICSLVDNRYSSLYILVLATGLRMGEVLALKWSDIDFKKCVLKVHSSIKRVNIQGNIEGNKTEVIVQ
;
A
#
# COMPACT_ATOMS: atom_id res chain seq x y z
N MET A 1 -7.81 0.18 -29.63
CA MET A 1 -6.53 -0.32 -29.09
C MET A 1 -5.45 0.70 -29.41
N PHE A 2 -4.80 1.28 -28.41
CA PHE A 2 -3.77 2.32 -28.61
C PHE A 2 -2.42 1.66 -28.87
N LYS A 3 -1.72 1.99 -29.97
CA LYS A 3 -0.40 1.43 -30.26
C LYS A 3 0.67 2.22 -29.52
N LEU A 4 1.72 1.53 -29.05
CA LEU A 4 2.83 2.17 -28.31
C LEU A 4 3.53 3.26 -29.13
N LYS A 5 3.63 3.07 -30.45
CA LYS A 5 4.21 4.05 -31.39
C LYS A 5 3.43 5.36 -31.49
N ASP A 6 2.14 5.34 -31.17
CA ASP A 6 1.27 6.51 -31.26
C ASP A 6 1.17 7.25 -29.91
N LEU A 7 1.83 6.72 -28.86
CA LEU A 7 1.83 7.29 -27.53
C LEU A 7 2.62 8.60 -27.50
N ARG A 8 1.97 9.68 -27.05
CA ARG A 8 2.58 10.99 -26.85
C ARG A 8 2.34 11.48 -25.43
N THR A 9 3.13 12.45 -24.99
CA THR A 9 3.00 13.09 -23.67
C THR A 9 1.58 13.61 -23.43
N ILE A 10 0.93 14.16 -24.47
CA ILE A 10 -0.44 14.68 -24.38
C ILE A 10 -1.48 13.61 -24.03
N ASN A 11 -1.30 12.37 -24.50
CA ASN A 11 -2.23 11.28 -24.20
C ASN A 11 -2.16 10.92 -22.71
N ILE A 12 -0.94 10.91 -22.15
CA ILE A 12 -0.69 10.61 -20.75
C ILE A 12 -1.24 11.76 -19.87
N GLN A 13 -1.00 13.01 -20.27
CA GLN A 13 -1.55 14.17 -19.57
C GLN A 13 -3.08 14.16 -19.56
N HIS A 14 -3.73 13.91 -20.70
CA HIS A 14 -5.19 13.82 -20.78
C HIS A 14 -5.73 12.69 -19.90
N TYR A 15 -5.04 11.54 -19.85
CA TYR A 15 -5.40 10.45 -18.97
C TYR A 15 -5.31 10.84 -17.47
N TYR A 16 -4.25 11.55 -17.05
CA TYR A 16 -4.13 12.00 -15.67
C TYR A 16 -5.16 13.06 -15.30
N ASN A 17 -5.45 14.00 -16.19
CA ASN A 17 -6.51 14.99 -15.97
C ASN A 17 -7.88 14.30 -15.84
N LYS A 18 -8.16 13.31 -16.69
CA LYS A 18 -9.37 12.50 -16.60
C LYS A 18 -9.48 11.75 -15.26
N LEU A 19 -8.38 11.19 -14.76
CA LEU A 19 -8.36 10.50 -13.46
C LEU A 19 -8.59 11.45 -12.27
N LEU A 20 -8.09 12.70 -12.36
CA LEU A 20 -8.35 13.73 -11.36
C LEU A 20 -9.82 14.15 -11.37
N GLU A 21 -10.33 14.52 -12.55
CA GLU A 21 -11.64 15.18 -12.68
C GLU A 21 -12.81 14.20 -12.61
N GLN A 22 -12.71 13.03 -13.25
CA GLN A 22 -13.85 12.13 -13.42
C GLN A 22 -13.85 10.97 -12.42
N SER A 23 -12.67 10.54 -11.97
CA SER A 23 -12.53 9.37 -11.07
C SER A 23 -12.22 9.74 -9.62
N GLY A 24 -12.06 11.04 -9.32
CA GLY A 24 -11.75 11.54 -7.98
C GLY A 24 -10.47 10.95 -7.37
N LYS A 25 -9.51 10.53 -8.21
CA LYS A 25 -8.27 9.89 -7.71
C LYS A 25 -7.36 10.93 -7.08
N THR A 26 -6.69 10.54 -6.00
CA THR A 26 -5.75 11.41 -5.30
C THR A 26 -4.49 11.67 -6.15
N PRO A 27 -3.83 12.83 -5.98
CA PRO A 27 -2.55 13.12 -6.63
C PRO A 27 -1.47 12.05 -6.39
N ASP A 28 -1.44 11.44 -5.19
CA ASP A 28 -0.54 10.33 -4.87
C ASP A 28 -0.77 9.11 -5.76
N THR A 29 -2.04 8.76 -6.00
CA THR A 29 -2.40 7.63 -6.87
C THR A 29 -1.90 7.88 -8.29
N ILE A 30 -2.03 9.10 -8.81
CA ILE A 30 -1.59 9.46 -10.16
C ILE A 30 -0.07 9.43 -10.27
N ARG A 31 0.63 9.90 -9.25
CA ARG A 31 2.11 9.80 -9.20
C ARG A 31 2.58 8.36 -9.15
N PHE A 32 1.87 7.50 -8.42
CA PHE A 32 2.15 6.06 -8.41
C PHE A 32 1.93 5.44 -9.79
N ILE A 33 0.80 5.73 -10.45
CA ILE A 33 0.52 5.28 -11.82
C ILE A 33 1.62 5.77 -12.77
N ASN A 34 2.00 7.04 -12.71
CA ASN A 34 3.09 7.58 -13.52
C ASN A 34 4.41 6.86 -13.26
N LYS A 35 4.73 6.53 -12.00
CA LYS A 35 5.95 5.77 -11.67
C LYS A 35 5.95 4.39 -12.35
N VAL A 36 4.82 3.68 -12.34
CA VAL A 36 4.68 2.36 -12.98
C VAL A 36 4.79 2.45 -14.50
N ILE A 37 4.07 3.39 -15.12
CA ILE A 37 4.12 3.60 -16.58
C ILE A 37 5.52 4.03 -17.01
N LYS A 38 6.13 4.98 -16.29
CA LYS A 38 7.49 5.46 -16.56
C LYS A 38 8.52 4.33 -16.48
N CYS A 39 8.41 3.43 -15.50
CA CYS A 39 9.26 2.25 -15.40
C CYS A 39 9.14 1.34 -16.63
N SER A 40 7.89 1.08 -17.05
CA SER A 40 7.59 0.23 -18.22
C SER A 40 8.11 0.84 -19.54
N LEU A 41 7.94 2.15 -19.72
CA LEU A 41 8.46 2.87 -20.88
C LEU A 41 9.99 2.96 -20.87
N ASN A 42 10.62 3.09 -19.70
CA ASN A 42 12.07 3.02 -19.57
C ASN A 42 12.62 1.67 -20.02
N LYS A 43 11.95 0.58 -19.64
CA LYS A 43 12.31 -0.76 -20.14
C LYS A 43 12.13 -0.83 -21.66
N SER A 44 11.03 -0.33 -22.20
CA SER A 44 10.76 -0.31 -23.65
C SER A 44 11.81 0.50 -24.42
N LYS A 45 12.28 1.62 -23.85
CA LYS A 45 13.37 2.43 -24.41
C LYS A 45 14.70 1.67 -24.40
N LYS A 46 15.02 0.98 -23.30
CA LYS A 46 16.24 0.17 -23.17
C LYS A 46 16.29 -0.96 -24.20
N GLU A 47 15.14 -1.54 -24.52
CA GLU A 47 14.99 -2.59 -25.55
C GLU A 47 14.78 -2.02 -26.98
N ASN A 48 14.94 -0.71 -27.17
CA ASN A 48 14.80 -0.01 -28.47
C ASN A 48 13.41 -0.12 -29.14
N TYR A 49 12.34 -0.42 -28.40
CA TYR A 49 10.97 -0.35 -28.93
C TYR A 49 10.48 1.09 -29.12
N ILE A 50 11.02 2.03 -28.34
CA ILE A 50 10.71 3.46 -28.40
C ILE A 50 12.00 4.28 -28.29
N ASN A 51 12.05 5.41 -28.99
CA ASN A 51 13.24 6.28 -28.98
C ASN A 51 13.37 7.10 -27.69
N GLN A 52 12.25 7.41 -27.05
CA GLN A 52 12.20 8.26 -25.86
C GLN A 52 11.06 7.86 -24.92
N ASN A 53 11.17 8.26 -23.66
CA ASN A 53 10.13 8.04 -22.66
C ASN A 53 9.18 9.25 -22.61
N TYR A 54 7.96 9.05 -23.08
CA TYR A 54 6.95 10.11 -23.15
C TYR A 54 6.41 10.57 -21.77
N CYS A 55 6.68 9.81 -20.69
CA CYS A 55 6.35 10.20 -19.32
C CYS A 55 7.29 11.25 -18.71
N ASP A 56 8.46 11.50 -19.32
CA ASP A 56 9.44 12.43 -18.73
C ASP A 56 8.96 13.89 -18.74
N ASN A 57 8.14 14.25 -19.72
CA ASN A 57 7.64 15.62 -19.92
C ASN A 57 6.22 15.83 -19.39
N VAL A 58 5.68 14.91 -18.60
CA VAL A 58 4.30 15.01 -18.09
C VAL A 58 4.25 15.86 -16.82
N THR A 59 3.30 16.78 -16.77
CA THR A 59 3.07 17.63 -15.59
C THR A 59 2.20 16.88 -14.59
N LEU A 60 2.80 16.53 -13.46
CA LEU A 60 2.11 15.81 -12.39
C LEU A 60 1.37 16.77 -11.44
N PRO A 61 0.20 16.38 -10.90
CA PRO A 61 -0.53 17.20 -9.95
C PRO A 61 0.30 17.46 -8.69
N LYS A 62 0.22 18.68 -8.15
CA LYS A 62 0.90 19.03 -6.89
C LYS A 62 0.43 18.10 -5.78
N LEU A 63 1.37 17.65 -4.95
CA LEU A 63 1.02 16.95 -3.73
C LEU A 63 0.34 17.95 -2.81
N VAL A 64 -0.87 17.62 -2.37
CA VAL A 64 -1.45 18.26 -1.19
C VAL A 64 -0.56 17.85 -0.02
N SER A 65 -0.26 18.78 0.90
CA SER A 65 0.51 18.46 2.10
C SER A 65 -0.10 17.20 2.73
N LYS A 66 0.73 16.19 2.98
CA LYS A 66 0.27 15.03 3.73
C LYS A 66 -0.16 15.56 5.10
N GLN A 67 -1.34 15.15 5.55
CA GLN A 67 -1.65 15.26 6.96
C GLN A 67 -0.59 14.45 7.70
N GLU A 68 0.07 15.09 8.67
CA GLU A 68 0.97 14.36 9.55
C GLU A 68 0.14 13.27 10.24
N VAL A 69 0.71 12.06 10.30
CA VAL A 69 0.07 10.97 11.01
C VAL A 69 0.14 11.34 12.48
N GLU A 70 -1.01 11.52 13.12
CA GLU A 70 -1.07 11.71 14.57
C GLU A 70 -0.57 10.45 15.27
N ILE A 71 0.38 10.62 16.18
CA ILE A 71 1.00 9.53 16.94
C ILE A 71 0.57 9.67 18.38
N PHE A 72 0.27 8.55 19.05
CA PHE A 72 -0.07 8.59 20.46
C PHE A 72 1.09 9.08 21.32
N THR A 73 0.79 10.06 22.16
CA THR A 73 1.61 10.44 23.31
C THR A 73 1.68 9.32 24.34
N ILE A 74 2.66 9.38 25.25
CA ILE A 74 2.82 8.37 26.31
C ILE A 74 1.56 8.32 27.21
N GLU A 75 0.96 9.47 27.47
CA GLU A 75 -0.26 9.63 28.25
C GLU A 75 -1.47 8.98 27.56
N GLU A 76 -1.60 9.17 26.25
CA GLU A 76 -2.66 8.55 25.45
C GLU A 76 -2.49 7.04 25.35
N GLN A 77 -1.25 6.56 25.20
CA GLN A 77 -0.94 5.13 25.23
C GLN A 77 -1.37 4.49 26.57
N LYS A 78 -1.06 5.15 27.70
CA LYS A 78 -1.49 4.69 29.02
C LYS A 78 -3.02 4.67 29.15
N LYS A 79 -3.70 5.75 28.72
CA LYS A 79 -5.16 5.81 28.71
C LYS A 79 -5.78 4.71 27.85
N PHE A 80 -5.19 4.44 26.68
CA PHE A 80 -5.61 3.37 25.79
C PHE A 80 -5.41 1.99 26.43
N ILE A 81 -4.28 1.72 27.09
CA ILE A 81 -4.07 0.45 27.80
C ILE A 81 -5.10 0.29 28.94
N CYS A 82 -5.35 1.35 29.72
CA CYS A 82 -6.32 1.31 30.81
C CYS A 82 -7.76 1.05 30.33
N SER A 83 -8.13 1.43 29.09
CA SER A 83 -9.46 1.14 28.55
C SER A 83 -9.62 -0.29 28.03
N LEU A 84 -8.55 -1.07 27.95
CA LEU A 84 -8.55 -2.43 27.42
C LEU A 84 -8.81 -3.53 28.48
N VAL A 85 -9.00 -3.19 29.75
CA VAL A 85 -9.09 -4.16 30.87
C VAL A 85 -10.11 -5.28 30.61
N ASP A 86 -11.28 -4.95 30.07
CA ASP A 86 -12.34 -5.93 29.76
C ASP A 86 -12.37 -6.37 28.29
N ASN A 87 -11.35 -6.00 27.50
CA ASN A 87 -11.31 -6.30 26.07
C ASN A 87 -10.63 -7.65 25.81
N ARG A 88 -11.32 -8.54 25.08
CA ARG A 88 -10.78 -9.84 24.62
C ARG A 88 -9.46 -9.74 23.81
N TYR A 89 -9.15 -8.57 23.25
CA TYR A 89 -7.95 -8.31 22.44
C TYR A 89 -6.89 -7.50 23.18
N SER A 90 -7.02 -7.30 24.49
CA SER A 90 -6.09 -6.52 25.31
C SER A 90 -4.63 -6.96 25.11
N SER A 91 -4.35 -8.26 25.19
CA SER A 91 -3.02 -8.81 24.99
C SER A 91 -2.46 -8.54 23.59
N LEU A 92 -3.32 -8.55 22.55
CA LEU A 92 -2.91 -8.28 21.17
C LEU A 92 -2.51 -6.82 21.01
N TYR A 93 -3.33 -5.89 21.51
CA TYR A 93 -3.02 -4.47 21.43
C TYR A 93 -1.76 -4.09 22.21
N ILE A 94 -1.58 -4.64 23.41
CA ILE A 94 -0.37 -4.44 24.21
C ILE A 94 0.86 -4.99 23.47
N LEU A 95 0.74 -6.18 22.86
CA LEU A 95 1.82 -6.78 22.07
C LEU A 95 2.23 -5.86 20.91
N VAL A 96 1.27 -5.36 20.13
CA VAL A 96 1.54 -4.48 18.98
C VAL A 96 2.17 -3.17 19.43
N LEU A 97 1.68 -2.58 20.52
CA LEU A 97 2.22 -1.34 21.06
C LEU A 97 3.67 -1.52 21.56
N ALA A 98 3.98 -2.67 22.17
CA ALA A 98 5.30 -2.96 22.71
C ALA A 98 6.32 -3.41 21.65
N THR A 99 5.89 -4.11 20.60
CA THR A 99 6.79 -4.74 19.61
C THR A 99 6.82 -4.04 18.26
N GLY A 100 5.81 -3.21 17.95
CA GLY A 100 5.71 -2.52 16.66
C GLY A 100 5.41 -3.43 15.46
N LEU A 101 4.90 -4.65 15.70
CA LEU A 101 4.56 -5.59 14.64
C LEU A 101 3.51 -5.03 13.68
N ARG A 102 3.66 -5.35 12.38
CA ARG A 102 2.66 -5.00 11.37
C ARG A 102 1.43 -5.88 11.53
N MET A 103 0.26 -5.32 11.24
CA MET A 103 -1.04 -6.02 11.36
C MET A 103 -1.02 -7.44 10.77
N GLY A 104 -0.46 -7.62 9.57
CA GLY A 104 -0.38 -8.94 8.93
C GLY A 104 0.51 -9.94 9.66
N GLU A 105 1.58 -9.48 10.30
CA GLU A 105 2.50 -10.32 11.10
C GLU A 105 1.82 -10.79 12.39
N VAL A 106 1.12 -9.89 13.07
CA VAL A 106 0.35 -10.19 14.28
C VAL A 106 -0.73 -11.22 14.01
N LEU A 107 -1.45 -11.07 12.89
CA LEU A 107 -2.51 -12.00 12.49
C LEU A 107 -1.95 -13.36 12.07
N ALA A 108 -0.70 -13.43 11.60
CA ALA A 108 -0.04 -14.66 11.19
C ALA A 108 0.62 -15.42 12.35
N LEU A 109 0.74 -14.79 13.52
CA LEU A 109 1.50 -15.31 14.65
C LEU A 109 0.90 -16.60 15.20
N LYS A 110 1.73 -17.62 15.40
CA LYS A 110 1.33 -18.89 16.01
C LYS A 110 1.93 -19.04 17.41
N TRP A 111 1.29 -19.86 18.24
CA TRP A 111 1.83 -20.21 19.56
C TRP A 111 3.23 -20.86 19.51
N SER A 112 3.56 -21.54 18.40
CA SER A 112 4.89 -22.10 18.14
C SER A 112 5.99 -21.05 17.97
N ASP A 113 5.62 -19.81 17.65
CA ASP A 113 6.56 -18.73 17.34
C ASP A 113 6.99 -17.94 18.60
N ILE A 114 6.39 -18.26 19.76
CA ILE A 114 6.62 -17.59 21.04
C ILE A 114 7.40 -18.51 21.97
N ASP A 115 8.63 -18.11 22.31
CA ASP A 115 9.42 -18.75 23.36
C ASP A 115 9.30 -17.94 24.65
N PHE A 116 8.39 -18.35 25.54
CA PHE A 116 8.17 -17.72 26.83
C PHE A 116 9.37 -17.85 27.79
N LYS A 117 10.23 -18.86 27.62
CA LYS A 117 11.41 -19.02 28.49
C LYS A 117 12.50 -18.03 28.14
N LYS A 118 12.65 -17.73 26.84
CA LYS A 118 13.64 -16.78 26.34
C LYS A 118 13.08 -15.37 26.17
N CYS A 119 11.77 -15.18 26.37
CA CYS A 119 11.06 -13.94 26.07
C CYS A 119 11.29 -13.47 24.62
N VAL A 120 11.29 -14.41 23.66
CA VAL A 120 11.52 -14.13 22.23
C VAL A 120 10.27 -14.47 21.44
N LEU A 121 9.86 -13.54 20.58
CA LEU A 121 8.85 -13.75 19.56
C LEU A 121 9.53 -13.77 18.19
N LYS A 122 9.23 -14.78 17.38
CA LYS A 122 9.76 -14.88 16.01
C LYS A 122 8.68 -14.52 15.00
N VAL A 123 9.04 -13.68 14.03
CA VAL A 123 8.14 -13.30 12.93
C VAL A 123 8.60 -14.01 11.68
N HIS A 124 7.80 -14.99 11.23
CA HIS A 124 8.13 -15.82 10.07
C HIS A 124 7.15 -15.67 8.91
N SER A 125 5.95 -15.16 9.16
CA SER A 125 4.90 -15.06 8.14
C SER A 125 4.06 -13.80 8.33
N SER A 126 3.36 -13.41 7.27
CA SER A 126 2.42 -12.28 7.27
C SER A 126 1.16 -12.65 6.50
N ILE A 127 -0.01 -12.35 7.09
CA ILE A 127 -1.30 -12.52 6.44
C ILE A 127 -1.66 -11.24 5.68
N LYS A 128 -2.07 -11.39 4.42
CA LYS A 128 -2.67 -10.31 3.62
C LYS A 128 -3.98 -10.75 3.01
N ARG A 129 -4.95 -9.85 3.00
CA ARG A 129 -6.19 -10.01 2.25
C ARG A 129 -6.02 -9.35 0.88
N VAL A 130 -6.15 -10.13 -0.18
CA VAL A 130 -6.03 -9.65 -1.56
C VAL A 130 -7.37 -9.71 -2.27
N ASN A 131 -7.62 -8.74 -3.15
CA ASN A 131 -8.78 -8.78 -4.04
C ASN A 131 -8.38 -9.53 -5.32
N ILE A 132 -9.16 -10.55 -5.69
CA ILE A 132 -8.94 -11.30 -6.92
C ILE A 132 -9.90 -10.75 -7.96
N GLN A 133 -9.40 -9.86 -8.81
CA GLN A 133 -10.15 -9.44 -9.99
C GLN A 133 -10.04 -10.54 -11.05
N GLY A 134 -11.15 -11.25 -11.28
CA GLY A 134 -11.19 -12.33 -12.27
C GLY A 134 -12.42 -13.24 -12.21
N ASN A 135 -13.23 -13.20 -11.15
CA ASN A 135 -14.48 -13.96 -11.10
C ASN A 135 -15.65 -13.07 -11.55
N ILE A 136 -16.39 -13.54 -12.56
CA ILE A 136 -17.59 -12.90 -13.13
C ILE A 136 -18.72 -12.81 -12.08
N GLU A 137 -18.59 -13.54 -10.96
CA GLU A 137 -19.47 -13.51 -9.79
C GLU A 137 -18.82 -12.83 -8.58
N GLY A 138 -18.76 -11.49 -8.61
CA GLY A 138 -18.54 -10.65 -7.43
C GLY A 138 -17.09 -10.49 -6.97
N ASN A 139 -16.86 -9.39 -6.23
CA ASN A 139 -15.57 -9.02 -5.63
C ASN A 139 -15.18 -9.96 -4.49
N LYS A 140 -14.71 -11.17 -4.81
CA LYS A 140 -14.19 -12.10 -3.80
C LYS A 140 -12.80 -11.64 -3.33
N THR A 141 -12.59 -11.69 -2.01
CA THR A 141 -11.31 -11.39 -1.39
C THR A 141 -10.78 -12.64 -0.72
N GLU A 142 -9.52 -12.96 -0.96
CA GLU A 142 -8.86 -14.14 -0.41
C GLU A 142 -7.78 -13.75 0.59
N VAL A 143 -7.56 -14.62 1.57
CA VAL A 143 -6.54 -14.46 2.59
C VAL A 143 -5.34 -15.30 2.20
N ILE A 144 -4.20 -14.66 1.99
CA ILE A 144 -2.94 -15.29 1.62
C ILE A 144 -1.96 -15.15 2.79
N VAL A 145 -1.30 -16.24 3.12
CA VAL A 145 -0.17 -16.27 4.06
C VAL A 145 1.11 -16.17 3.23
N GLN A 146 1.95 -15.18 3.52
CA GLN A 146 3.27 -14.97 2.90
C GLN A 146 4.39 -15.28 3.89
#